data_AF-A0A7V9N830-F1
#
_entry.id   AF-A0A7V9N830-F1
#
_cell.length_a   1.000
_cell.length_b   1.000
_cell.length_c   1.000
_cell.angle_alpha   90.00
_cell.angle_beta   90.00
_cell.angle_gamma   90.00
#
_symmetry.space_group_name_H-M   'P 1'
#
loop_
_entity.id
_entity.type
_entity.pdbx_description
1 polymer ?
#
loop_
_entity_poly.entity_id
_entity_poly.type
_entity_poly.pdbx_seq_one_letter_code
_entity_poly.pdbx_strand_id
1 'polypeptide(L)'
;MEPENDDRLREPLDDEERELMDPDTWDWDSLTELPPVPNAGAVMAVHVTREEVAHVSQAARVAGQTTAGYIKQSALMRVMYNVPN
;
A
#
# COMPACT_ATOMS: atom_id res chain seq x y z
N MET A 1 13.81 -3.42 -1.23
CA MET A 1 13.57 -4.41 -0.17
C MET A 1 12.64 -3.72 0.81
N GLU A 2 11.34 -3.98 0.72
CA GLU A 2 10.44 -3.55 1.79
C GLU A 2 10.87 -4.32 3.04
N PRO A 3 10.93 -3.70 4.23
CA PRO A 3 11.06 -4.49 5.43
C PRO A 3 9.78 -5.32 5.52
N GLU A 4 9.92 -6.65 5.45
CA GLU A 4 8.89 -7.54 5.96
C GLU A 4 8.69 -7.10 7.42
N ASN A 5 7.58 -6.43 7.70
CA ASN A 5 7.10 -6.27 9.07
C ASN A 5 6.74 -7.67 9.56
N ASP A 6 7.74 -8.41 10.01
CA ASP A 6 7.53 -9.61 10.82
C ASP A 6 7.08 -9.13 12.19
N ASP A 7 5.80 -8.78 12.31
CA ASP A 7 5.16 -8.34 13.54
C ASP A 7 5.33 -9.36 14.69
N ARG A 8 5.75 -10.59 14.39
CA ARG A 8 6.06 -11.63 15.38
C ARG A 8 7.36 -11.38 16.15
N LEU A 9 8.23 -10.49 15.65
CA LEU A 9 9.55 -10.22 16.23
C LEU A 9 9.63 -8.93 17.04
N ARG A 10 8.55 -8.14 17.12
CA ARG A 10 8.54 -6.92 17.95
C ARG A 10 7.98 -7.18 19.34
N GLU A 11 8.57 -6.53 20.34
CA GLU A 11 7.99 -6.48 21.68
C GLU A 11 6.65 -5.73 21.62
N PRO A 12 5.62 -6.18 22.35
CA PRO A 12 4.34 -5.47 22.40
C PRO A 12 4.52 -4.04 22.92
N LEU A 13 3.86 -3.09 22.27
CA LEU A 13 3.90 -1.67 22.62
C LEU A 13 3.22 -1.40 23.96
N ASP A 14 2.21 -2.19 24.30
CA ASP A 14 1.44 -2.11 25.54
C ASP A 14 0.82 -3.47 25.93
N ASP A 15 0.04 -3.45 27.00
CA ASP A 15 -0.60 -4.64 27.57
C ASP A 15 -1.73 -5.17 26.67
N GLU A 16 -2.41 -4.29 25.92
CA GLU A 16 -3.48 -4.66 24.98
C GLU A 16 -2.88 -5.37 23.76
N GLU A 17 -1.80 -4.84 23.18
CA GLU A 17 -1.11 -5.49 22.07
C GLU A 17 -0.51 -6.83 22.50
N ARG A 18 -0.03 -6.93 23.75
CA ARG A 18 0.49 -8.20 24.27
C ARG A 18 -0.59 -9.27 24.36
N GLU A 19 -1.79 -8.91 24.78
CA GLU A 19 -2.95 -9.82 24.78
C GLU A 19 -3.36 -10.19 23.35
N LEU A 20 -3.36 -9.22 22.42
CA LEU A 20 -3.65 -9.46 21.00
C LEU A 20 -2.59 -10.31 20.28
N MET A 21 -1.37 -10.42 20.81
CA MET A 21 -0.31 -11.25 20.24
C MET A 21 -0.24 -12.66 20.85
N ASP A 22 -1.00 -12.95 21.90
CA ASP A 22 -1.04 -14.26 22.57
C ASP A 22 -2.17 -15.14 21.99
N PRO A 23 -1.87 -16.18 21.19
CA PRO A 23 -2.90 -17.03 20.60
C PRO A 23 -3.74 -17.78 21.64
N ASP A 24 -3.24 -17.98 22.85
CA ASP A 24 -3.96 -18.69 23.91
C ASP A 24 -5.08 -17.84 24.54
N THR A 25 -5.06 -16.51 24.34
CA THR A 25 -6.11 -15.58 24.82
C THR A 25 -7.15 -15.26 23.76
N TRP A 26 -6.93 -15.64 22.50
CA TRP A 26 -7.85 -15.33 21.41
C TRP A 26 -9.16 -16.12 21.53
N ASP A 27 -10.29 -15.44 21.30
CA ASP A 27 -11.60 -16.07 21.23
C ASP A 27 -11.78 -16.81 19.89
N TRP A 28 -11.19 -18.00 19.82
CA TRP A 28 -11.29 -18.89 18.66
C TRP A 28 -12.71 -19.40 18.41
N ASP A 29 -13.58 -19.39 19.44
CA ASP A 29 -14.96 -19.87 19.34
C ASP A 29 -15.88 -18.88 18.59
N SER A 30 -15.47 -17.61 18.47
CA SER A 30 -16.20 -16.54 17.78
C SER A 30 -15.61 -16.14 16.41
N LEU A 31 -14.79 -17.01 15.79
CA LEU A 31 -14.19 -16.74 14.47
C LEU A 31 -15.24 -16.39 13.42
N THR A 32 -15.04 -15.27 12.72
CA THR A 32 -15.85 -14.88 11.58
C THR A 32 -15.02 -14.95 10.30
N GLU A 33 -15.37 -15.86 9.39
CA GLU A 33 -14.79 -15.88 8.05
C GLU A 33 -15.40 -14.76 7.21
N LEU A 34 -14.57 -13.79 6.83
CA LEU A 34 -14.95 -12.73 5.90
C LEU A 34 -14.45 -13.08 4.48
N PRO A 35 -15.20 -12.71 3.43
CA PRO A 35 -14.71 -12.88 2.07
C PRO A 35 -13.43 -12.06 1.86
N PRO A 36 -12.48 -12.52 1.03
CA PRO A 36 -11.29 -11.76 0.70
C PRO A 36 -11.67 -10.38 0.17
N VAL A 37 -11.00 -9.33 0.63
CA VAL A 37 -11.22 -7.97 0.11
C VAL A 37 -10.73 -7.93 -1.34
N PRO A 38 -11.63 -7.77 -2.33
CA PRO A 38 -11.21 -7.76 -3.72
C PRO A 38 -10.42 -6.48 -4.02
N ASN A 39 -9.25 -6.63 -4.62
CA ASN A 39 -8.36 -5.52 -4.97
C ASN A 39 -7.93 -4.67 -3.76
N ALA A 40 -7.52 -5.32 -2.67
CA ALA A 40 -6.86 -4.63 -1.56
C ALA A 40 -5.76 -3.70 -2.09
N GLY A 41 -5.77 -2.45 -1.64
CA GLY A 41 -4.84 -1.43 -2.10
C GLY A 41 -4.59 -0.39 -1.02
N ALA A 42 -3.48 0.34 -1.18
CA ALA A 42 -3.10 1.42 -0.28
C ALA A 42 -3.39 2.79 -0.92
N VAL A 43 -3.81 3.76 -0.10
CA VAL A 43 -3.89 5.16 -0.51
C VAL A 43 -2.59 5.85 -0.11
N MET A 44 -1.87 6.38 -1.09
CA MET A 44 -0.64 7.15 -0.86
C MET A 44 -0.90 8.62 -1.09
N ALA A 45 -0.71 9.44 -0.06
CA ALA A 45 -0.74 10.89 -0.19
C ALA A 45 0.63 11.39 -0.66
N VAL A 46 0.66 12.11 -1.78
CA VAL A 46 1.88 12.73 -2.31
C VAL A 46 1.63 14.22 -2.44
N HIS A 47 2.47 15.03 -1.80
CA HIS A 47 2.43 16.47 -1.97
C HIS A 47 3.08 16.84 -3.31
N VAL A 48 2.35 17.64 -4.10
CA VAL A 48 2.80 18.14 -5.40
C VAL A 48 2.44 19.61 -5.50
N THR A 49 3.31 20.38 -6.15
CA THR A 49 3.06 21.76 -6.49
C THR A 49 2.02 21.87 -7.61
N ARG A 50 1.43 23.06 -7.75
CA ARG A 50 0.49 23.35 -8.84
C ARG A 50 1.12 23.18 -10.23
N GLU A 51 2.40 23.52 -10.37
CA GLU A 51 3.12 23.40 -11.63
C GLU A 51 3.37 21.94 -12.01
N GLU A 52 3.78 21.11 -11.04
CA GLU A 52 3.91 19.65 -11.26
C GLU A 52 2.58 19.03 -11.67
N VAL A 53 1.47 19.41 -11.02
CA VAL A 53 0.13 18.94 -11.42
C VAL A 53 -0.22 19.35 -12.85
N ALA A 54 0.12 20.57 -13.27
CA ALA A 54 -0.14 21.04 -14.63
C ALA A 54 0.65 20.24 -15.67
N HIS A 55 1.94 20.01 -15.41
CA HIS A 55 2.79 19.21 -16.29
C HIS A 55 2.31 17.77 -16.42
N VAL A 56 2.02 17.10 -15.31
CA VAL A 56 1.55 15.70 -15.32
C VAL A 56 0.18 15.60 -15.99
N SER A 57 -0.72 16.54 -15.72
CA SER A 57 -2.06 16.54 -16.34
C SER A 57 -2.00 16.76 -17.84
N GLN A 58 -1.09 17.61 -18.32
CA GLN A 58 -0.88 17.81 -19.74
C GLN A 58 -0.32 16.54 -20.41
N ALA A 59 0.68 15.90 -19.80
CA ALA A 59 1.24 14.66 -20.30
C ALA A 59 0.19 13.53 -20.35
N ALA A 60 -0.63 13.40 -19.31
CA ALA A 60 -1.73 12.46 -19.25
C ALA A 60 -2.75 12.68 -20.37
N ARG A 61 -3.13 13.94 -20.64
CA ARG A 61 -4.03 14.30 -21.74
C ARG A 61 -3.48 13.91 -23.10
N VAL A 62 -2.20 14.19 -23.36
CA VAL A 62 -1.53 13.79 -24.62
C VAL A 62 -1.51 12.27 -24.77
N ALA A 63 -1.35 11.54 -23.66
CA ALA A 63 -1.40 10.08 -23.63
C ALA A 63 -2.83 9.50 -23.66
N GLY A 64 -3.89 10.33 -23.67
CA GLY A 64 -5.29 9.88 -23.62
C GLY A 64 -5.70 9.24 -22.29
N GLN A 65 -5.03 9.58 -21.20
CA GLN A 65 -5.22 8.99 -19.87
C GLN A 65 -5.69 10.00 -18.83
N THR A 66 -6.24 9.48 -17.72
CA THR A 66 -6.43 10.29 -16.51
C THR A 66 -5.07 10.56 -15.86
N THR A 67 -4.95 11.68 -15.14
CA THR A 67 -3.72 12.03 -14.41
C THR A 67 -3.29 10.91 -13.46
N ALA A 68 -4.23 10.31 -12.71
CA ALA A 68 -3.96 9.20 -11.80
C ALA A 68 -3.51 7.92 -12.54
N GLY A 69 -4.15 7.57 -13.65
CA GLY A 69 -3.77 6.42 -14.47
C GLY A 69 -2.36 6.59 -15.05
N TYR A 70 -2.07 7.79 -15.55
CA TYR A 70 -0.76 8.13 -16.10
C TYR A 70 0.34 8.06 -15.03
N ILE A 71 0.10 8.57 -13.82
CA ILE A 71 1.05 8.46 -12.69
C ILE A 71 1.29 6.99 -12.35
N LYS A 72 0.23 6.20 -12.18
CA LYS A 72 0.33 4.77 -11.82
C LYS A 72 1.13 4.00 -12.88
N GLN A 73 0.79 4.18 -14.16
CA GLN A 73 1.50 3.50 -15.25
C GLN A 73 2.98 3.95 -15.31
N SER A 74 3.26 5.25 -15.21
CA SER A 74 4.62 5.77 -15.27
C SER A 74 5.49 5.24 -14.12
N ALA A 75 4.94 5.14 -12.91
CA ALA A 75 5.63 4.56 -11.76
C ALA A 75 5.90 3.06 -11.95
N LEU A 76 4.89 2.29 -12.36
CA LEU A 76 5.02 0.84 -12.58
C LEU A 76 6.00 0.51 -13.71
N MET A 77 5.96 1.24 -14.82
CA MET A 77 6.93 1.09 -15.91
C MET A 77 8.35 1.24 -15.39
N ARG A 78 8.64 2.26 -14.57
CA ARG A 78 9.99 2.45 -14.03
C ARG A 78 10.45 1.27 -13.18
N VAL A 79 9.57 0.67 -12.37
CA VAL A 79 9.91 -0.50 -11.56
C VAL A 79 10.13 -1.74 -12.44
N MET A 80 9.24 -1.97 -13.42
CA MET A 80 9.30 -3.14 -14.30
C MET A 80 10.52 -3.12 -15.24
N TYR A 81 10.97 -1.94 -15.68
CA TYR A 81 12.10 -1.79 -16.60
C TYR A 81 13.43 -1.44 -15.89
N ASN A 82 13.45 -1.21 -14.58
CA ASN A 82 14.68 -1.09 -13.77
C ASN A 82 14.99 -2.35 -12.95
N VAL A 83 14.74 -3.56 -13.45
CA VAL A 83 15.34 -4.76 -12.84
C VAL A 83 16.83 -4.76 -13.19
N PRO A 84 17.76 -4.53 -12.24
CA PRO A 84 19.16 -4.82 -12.48
C PRO A 84 19.31 -6.34 -12.47
N ASN A 85 20.00 -6.91 -13.46
CA ASN A 85 20.54 -8.28 -13.36
C ASN A 85 21.47 -8.40 -12.14
#